data_AF-A0AAU9QYV4-F1
#
_entry.id   AF-A0AAU9QYV4-F1
#
_cell.length_a   1.000
_cell.length_b   1.000
_cell.length_c   1.000
_cell.angle_alpha   90.00
_cell.angle_beta   90.00
_cell.angle_gamma   90.00
#
_symmetry.space_group_name_H-M   'P 1'
#
loop_
_entity.id
_entity.type
_entity.pdbx_description
1 polymer ?
#
loop_
_entity_poly.entity_id
_entity_poly.type
_entity_poly.pdbx_seq_one_letter_code
_entity_poly.pdbx_strand_id
1 'polypeptide(L)'
;MIRDIEKLHTLNLYENVERRGGVIESKTQGELVFEAMGLNVSEVIQLLLELMDLTRQVAEDDQKDPDKTNRLRHAQEDKRLKVRKIFFGTGLIRDLKEMEDPNFIDNLIDKHSVLVANYSHADLFDERMRIVKSNPKILQAYDQELRQVNLDFKTISYLHKAVKTKNQKLYDEVNRKIQTNFNKLPRAITTRNADLRFVVAGCLRRDAYFTDTHPFFDKIRADVRHPSIYISIAILSKACMKIERQIKK
;
A
#
# COMPACT_ATOMS: atom_id res chain seq x y z
N MET A 1 20.67 13.09 9.80
CA MET A 1 21.05 12.36 8.57
C MET A 1 21.06 10.85 8.76
N ILE A 2 21.98 10.23 9.51
CA ILE A 2 21.97 8.76 9.70
C ILE A 2 20.65 8.28 10.30
N ARG A 3 20.19 8.92 11.39
CA ARG A 3 18.86 8.67 11.98
C ARG A 3 17.70 8.85 11.01
N ASP A 4 17.81 9.78 10.06
CA ASP A 4 16.78 10.01 9.04
C ASP A 4 16.75 8.88 8.03
N ILE A 5 17.92 8.38 7.63
CA ILE A 5 18.07 7.23 6.74
C ILE A 5 17.55 5.96 7.41
N GLU A 6 17.94 5.70 8.65
CA GLU A 6 17.43 4.59 9.46
C GLU A 6 15.90 4.64 9.55
N LYS A 7 15.35 5.83 9.79
CA LYS A 7 13.90 6.04 9.78
C LYS A 7 13.27 5.78 8.42
N LEU A 8 13.85 6.26 7.32
CA LEU A 8 13.36 5.96 5.97
C LEU A 8 13.37 4.45 5.67
N HIS A 9 14.32 3.70 6.22
CA HIS A 9 14.40 2.24 6.11
C HIS A 9 13.37 1.51 6.98
N THR A 10 12.85 2.15 8.03
CA THR A 10 11.82 1.58 8.90
C THR A 10 10.40 1.90 8.42
N LEU A 11 10.19 2.94 7.61
CA LEU A 11 8.90 3.24 6.97
C LEU A 11 8.55 2.14 5.96
N ASN A 12 7.55 1.31 6.32
CA ASN A 12 7.05 0.14 5.57
C ASN A 12 7.18 0.29 4.06
N LEU A 13 8.07 -0.49 3.46
CA LEU A 13 8.41 -0.38 2.04
C LEU A 13 7.43 -1.13 1.12
N TYR A 14 6.58 -2.02 1.67
CA TYR A 14 5.56 -2.75 0.89
C TYR A 14 4.15 -2.52 1.40
N GLU A 15 3.22 -2.70 0.47
CA GLU A 15 1.78 -2.77 0.72
C GLU A 15 1.42 -4.02 1.55
N ASN A 16 2.08 -5.16 1.27
CA ASN A 16 1.74 -6.47 1.80
C ASN A 16 2.46 -6.88 3.09
N VAL A 17 3.24 -6.00 3.70
CA VAL A 17 3.90 -6.30 4.98
C VAL A 17 3.63 -5.24 6.02
N GLU A 18 3.78 -5.65 7.26
CA GLU A 18 3.84 -4.75 8.40
C GLU A 18 5.05 -5.06 9.27
N ARG A 19 5.45 -4.07 10.08
CA ARG A 19 6.47 -4.26 11.10
C ARG A 19 5.78 -4.43 12.46
N ARG A 20 5.79 -5.64 12.99
CA ARG A 20 5.34 -5.96 14.35
C ARG A 20 6.55 -6.37 15.19
N GLY A 21 6.81 -5.63 16.28
CA GLY A 21 7.93 -5.94 17.19
C GLY A 21 9.33 -5.92 16.54
N GLY A 22 9.52 -5.17 15.45
CA GLY A 22 10.80 -5.11 14.72
C GLY A 22 10.99 -6.19 13.65
N VAL A 23 10.06 -7.15 13.54
CA VAL A 23 10.03 -8.20 12.51
C VAL A 23 9.12 -7.76 11.36
N ILE A 24 9.49 -8.13 10.12
CA ILE A 24 8.65 -7.92 8.93
C ILE A 24 7.72 -9.13 8.79
N GLU A 25 6.42 -8.91 8.92
CA GLU A 25 5.39 -9.93 8.80
C GLU A 25 4.53 -9.66 7.56
N SER A 26 4.08 -10.71 6.88
CA SER A 26 3.17 -10.57 5.75
C SER A 26 1.75 -10.34 6.29
N LYS A 27 1.10 -9.29 5.77
CA LYS A 27 -0.32 -9.06 6.03
C LYS A 27 -1.14 -10.20 5.46
N THR A 28 -2.17 -10.59 6.19
CA THR A 28 -3.22 -11.47 5.70
C THR A 28 -4.01 -10.80 4.57
N GLN A 29 -4.69 -11.61 3.76
CA GLN A 29 -5.54 -11.07 2.70
C GLN A 29 -6.64 -10.15 3.25
N GLY A 30 -7.20 -10.45 4.42
CA GLY A 30 -8.22 -9.62 5.06
C GLY A 30 -7.69 -8.24 5.43
N GLU A 31 -6.50 -8.16 6.03
CA GLU A 31 -5.85 -6.89 6.38
C GLU A 31 -5.64 -6.02 5.13
N LEU A 32 -5.18 -6.62 4.03
CA LEU A 32 -4.98 -5.91 2.76
C LEU A 32 -6.29 -5.36 2.19
N VAL A 33 -7.37 -6.13 2.27
CA VAL A 33 -8.71 -5.70 1.85
C VAL A 33 -9.19 -4.51 2.70
N PHE A 34 -9.07 -4.61 4.03
CA PHE A 34 -9.53 -3.56 4.93
C PHE A 34 -8.76 -2.26 4.74
N GLU A 35 -7.43 -2.33 4.59
CA GLU A 35 -6.61 -1.16 4.29
C GLU A 35 -6.96 -0.54 2.94
N ALA A 36 -7.14 -1.36 1.89
CA ALA A 36 -7.51 -0.86 0.57
C ALA A 36 -8.88 -0.16 0.58
N MET A 37 -9.75 -0.55 1.51
CA MET A 37 -11.04 0.09 1.75
C MET A 37 -10.99 1.30 2.69
N GLY A 38 -9.81 1.63 3.25
CA GLY A 38 -9.65 2.74 4.20
C GLY A 38 -10.22 2.45 5.59
N LEU A 39 -10.33 1.17 5.95
CA LEU A 39 -10.86 0.73 7.23
C LEU A 39 -9.74 0.56 8.26
N ASN A 40 -10.06 0.77 9.54
CA ASN A 40 -9.16 0.44 10.63
C ASN A 40 -9.10 -1.08 10.78
N VAL A 41 -7.97 -1.66 10.39
CA VAL A 41 -7.74 -3.11 10.39
C VAL A 41 -8.05 -3.75 11.75
N SER A 42 -7.48 -3.20 12.83
CA SER A 42 -7.64 -3.76 14.17
C SER A 42 -9.09 -3.71 14.65
N GLU A 43 -9.79 -2.61 14.37
CA GLU A 43 -11.20 -2.44 14.73
C GLU A 43 -12.09 -3.45 13.97
N VAL A 44 -11.87 -3.60 12.66
CA VAL A 44 -12.64 -4.53 11.83
C VAL A 44 -12.38 -5.98 12.24
N ILE A 45 -11.13 -6.37 12.46
CA ILE A 45 -10.78 -7.72 12.92
C ILE A 45 -11.47 -8.02 14.26
N GLN A 46 -11.40 -7.10 15.22
CA GLN A 46 -12.04 -7.27 16.53
C GLN A 46 -13.56 -7.48 16.38
N LEU A 47 -14.22 -6.67 15.55
CA LEU A 47 -15.66 -6.80 15.30
C LEU A 47 -16.04 -8.11 14.62
N LEU A 48 -15.21 -8.60 13.69
CA LEU A 48 -15.43 -9.88 13.02
C LEU A 48 -15.23 -11.06 13.98
N LEU A 49 -14.23 -11.02 14.86
CA LEU A 49 -14.01 -12.03 15.89
C LEU A 49 -15.19 -12.11 16.86
N GLU A 50 -15.71 -10.97 17.30
CA GLU A 50 -16.90 -10.91 18.15
C GLU A 50 -18.14 -11.48 17.45
N LEU A 51 -18.32 -11.18 16.15
CA LEU A 51 -19.42 -11.75 15.36
C LEU A 51 -19.28 -13.27 15.19
N MET A 52 -18.06 -13.75 14.95
CA MET A 52 -17.78 -15.18 14.82
C MET A 52 -18.08 -15.93 16.12
N ASP A 53 -17.67 -15.38 17.27
CA ASP A 53 -17.95 -16.00 18.56
C ASP A 53 -19.45 -16.02 18.86
N LEU A 54 -20.18 -14.93 18.61
CA LEU A 54 -21.65 -14.90 18.73
C LEU A 54 -22.33 -15.93 17.80
N THR A 55 -21.83 -16.07 16.57
CA THR A 55 -22.35 -17.04 15.60
C THR A 55 -22.14 -18.48 16.08
N ARG A 56 -20.97 -18.77 16.66
CA ARG A 56 -20.67 -20.06 17.27
C ARG A 56 -21.58 -20.33 18.47
N GLN A 57 -21.75 -19.38 19.38
CA GLN A 57 -22.63 -19.51 20.54
C GLN A 57 -24.08 -19.79 20.13
N VAL A 58 -24.60 -19.11 19.10
CA VAL A 58 -25.95 -19.36 18.57
C VAL A 58 -26.07 -20.75 17.94
N ALA A 59 -25.03 -21.25 17.28
CA ALA A 59 -25.03 -22.58 16.67
C ALA A 59 -24.94 -23.72 17.71
N GLU A 60 -24.24 -23.49 18.82
CA GLU A 60 -24.09 -24.43 19.93
C GLU A 60 -25.27 -24.41 20.92
N ASP A 61 -26.15 -23.40 20.83
CA ASP A 61 -27.29 -23.24 21.73
C ASP A 61 -28.36 -24.32 21.50
N ASP A 62 -28.65 -25.09 22.54
CA ASP A 62 -29.59 -26.22 22.49
C ASP A 62 -31.07 -25.82 22.67
N GLN A 63 -31.35 -24.51 22.68
CA GLN A 63 -32.68 -23.90 22.75
C GLN A 63 -33.48 -24.27 24.01
N LYS A 64 -32.80 -24.73 25.08
CA LYS A 64 -33.46 -25.05 26.36
C LYS A 64 -33.94 -23.81 27.13
N ASP A 65 -33.32 -22.66 26.89
CA ASP A 65 -33.67 -21.36 27.48
C ASP A 65 -34.02 -20.36 26.36
N PRO A 66 -35.32 -20.17 26.05
CA PRO A 66 -35.76 -19.28 24.98
C PRO A 66 -35.31 -17.82 25.15
N ASP A 67 -35.19 -17.33 26.39
CA ASP A 67 -34.79 -15.95 26.67
C ASP A 67 -33.31 -15.75 26.35
N LYS A 68 -32.46 -16.72 26.73
CA LYS A 68 -31.05 -16.74 26.36
C LYS A 68 -30.87 -16.86 24.84
N THR A 69 -31.60 -17.76 24.18
CA THR A 69 -31.55 -17.94 22.72
C THR A 69 -31.89 -16.63 22.00
N ASN A 70 -32.96 -15.94 22.42
CA ASN A 70 -33.38 -14.67 21.83
C ASN A 70 -32.33 -13.58 22.02
N ARG A 71 -31.75 -13.45 23.23
CA ARG A 71 -30.68 -12.47 23.50
C ARG A 71 -29.45 -12.70 22.62
N LEU A 72 -29.02 -13.95 22.46
CA LEU A 72 -27.88 -14.30 21.61
C LEU A 72 -28.13 -13.95 20.14
N ARG A 73 -29.32 -14.29 19.62
CA ARG A 73 -29.71 -13.95 18.24
C ARG A 73 -29.79 -12.44 18.01
N HIS A 74 -30.35 -11.68 18.96
CA HIS A 74 -30.37 -10.21 18.88
C HIS A 74 -28.96 -9.62 18.88
N ALA A 75 -28.09 -10.08 19.78
CA ALA A 75 -26.70 -9.62 19.83
C ALA A 75 -25.94 -9.93 18.53
N GLN A 76 -26.15 -11.12 17.95
CA GLN A 76 -25.57 -11.51 16.67
C GLN A 76 -26.05 -10.59 15.54
N GLU A 77 -27.35 -10.31 15.43
CA GLU A 77 -27.88 -9.45 14.38
C GLU A 77 -27.40 -8.00 14.53
N ASP A 78 -27.38 -7.46 15.74
CA ASP A 78 -26.84 -6.12 16.02
C ASP A 78 -25.37 -6.02 15.59
N LYS A 79 -24.57 -7.06 15.88
CA LYS A 79 -23.17 -7.11 15.45
C LYS A 79 -23.06 -7.22 13.92
N ARG A 80 -23.88 -8.05 13.28
CA ARG A 80 -23.93 -8.18 11.81
C ARG A 80 -24.28 -6.86 11.13
N LEU A 81 -25.24 -6.11 11.67
CA LEU A 81 -25.63 -4.80 11.18
C LEU A 81 -24.50 -3.77 11.34
N LYS A 82 -23.77 -3.79 12.47
CA LYS A 82 -22.58 -2.95 12.67
C LYS A 82 -21.49 -3.25 11.63
N VAL A 83 -21.17 -4.52 11.42
CA VAL A 83 -20.18 -4.95 10.41
C VAL A 83 -20.59 -4.50 9.01
N ARG A 84 -21.85 -4.72 8.63
CA ARG A 84 -22.40 -4.25 7.34
C ARG A 84 -22.29 -2.74 7.19
N LYS A 85 -22.64 -1.98 8.24
CA LYS A 85 -22.58 -0.52 8.22
C LYS A 85 -21.16 -0.01 7.99
N ILE A 86 -20.15 -0.66 8.57
CA ILE A 86 -18.74 -0.29 8.36
C ILE A 86 -18.35 -0.52 6.90
N PHE A 87 -18.60 -1.73 6.39
CA PHE A 87 -18.21 -2.09 5.03
C PHE A 87 -18.91 -1.26 3.96
N PHE A 88 -20.25 -1.14 4.04
CA PHE A 88 -21.02 -0.32 3.10
C PHE A 88 -20.82 1.18 3.30
N GLY A 89 -20.45 1.61 4.51
CA GLY A 89 -20.14 3.00 4.82
C GLY A 89 -18.94 3.55 4.04
N THR A 90 -18.09 2.68 3.50
CA THR A 90 -16.98 3.07 2.61
C THR A 90 -17.45 3.57 1.24
N GLY A 91 -18.66 3.16 0.80
CA GLY A 91 -19.17 3.42 -0.55
C GLY A 91 -18.41 2.68 -1.67
N LEU A 92 -17.48 1.79 -1.32
CA LEU A 92 -16.62 1.06 -2.26
C LEU A 92 -17.21 -0.26 -2.73
N ILE A 93 -18.15 -0.81 -1.95
CA ILE A 93 -18.88 -2.03 -2.27
C ILE A 93 -20.37 -1.85 -2.06
N ARG A 94 -21.16 -2.64 -2.78
CA ARG A 94 -22.64 -2.68 -2.71
C ARG A 94 -23.13 -3.99 -2.11
N ASP A 95 -22.36 -5.06 -2.26
CA ASP A 95 -22.60 -6.37 -1.64
C ASP A 95 -21.32 -6.89 -0.97
N LEU A 96 -21.46 -7.55 0.17
CA LEU A 96 -20.35 -8.22 0.86
C LEU A 96 -19.74 -9.32 0.00
N LYS A 97 -20.52 -9.94 -0.89
CA LYS A 97 -20.03 -10.96 -1.84
C LYS A 97 -18.94 -10.43 -2.77
N GLU A 98 -18.88 -9.11 -3.01
CA GLU A 98 -17.80 -8.54 -3.82
C GLU A 98 -16.42 -8.80 -3.18
N MET A 99 -16.35 -8.90 -1.85
CA MET A 99 -15.11 -9.18 -1.12
C MET A 99 -14.65 -10.64 -1.24
N GLU A 100 -15.48 -11.53 -1.77
CA GLU A 100 -15.13 -12.94 -2.03
C GLU A 100 -14.38 -13.09 -3.36
N ASP A 101 -14.35 -12.05 -4.21
CA ASP A 101 -13.62 -12.07 -5.48
C ASP A 101 -12.10 -12.13 -5.23
N PRO A 102 -11.38 -13.13 -5.78
CA PRO A 102 -9.92 -13.21 -5.65
C PRO A 102 -9.19 -11.99 -6.23
N ASN A 103 -9.80 -11.26 -7.16
CA ASN A 103 -9.26 -10.03 -7.76
C ASN A 103 -9.86 -8.76 -7.15
N PHE A 104 -10.54 -8.85 -6.01
CA PHE A 104 -11.26 -7.72 -5.41
C PHE A 104 -10.39 -6.46 -5.27
N ILE A 105 -9.16 -6.60 -4.79
CA ILE A 105 -8.25 -5.46 -4.57
C ILE A 105 -7.84 -4.82 -5.90
N ASP A 106 -7.50 -5.64 -6.91
CA ASP A 106 -7.14 -5.14 -8.25
C ASP A 106 -8.34 -4.40 -8.87
N ASN A 107 -9.55 -4.96 -8.76
CA ASN A 107 -10.79 -4.33 -9.21
C ASN A 107 -11.09 -3.01 -8.47
N LEU A 108 -10.78 -2.95 -7.17
CA LEU A 108 -10.95 -1.76 -6.36
C LEU A 108 -9.98 -0.66 -6.79
N ILE A 109 -8.73 -1.01 -7.08
CA ILE A 109 -7.71 -0.08 -7.58
C ILE A 109 -8.08 0.42 -8.98
N ASP A 110 -8.56 -0.44 -9.87
CA ASP A 110 -8.96 -0.03 -11.22
C ASP A 110 -10.09 1.01 -11.18
N LYS A 111 -11.05 0.87 -10.25
CA LYS A 111 -12.19 1.80 -10.09
C LYS A 111 -11.83 3.03 -9.27
N HIS A 112 -10.95 2.90 -8.28
CA HIS A 112 -10.73 3.90 -7.23
C HIS A 112 -9.24 4.14 -6.93
N SER A 113 -8.37 4.08 -7.94
CA SER A 113 -6.91 4.05 -7.80
C SER A 113 -6.32 5.08 -6.83
N VAL A 114 -6.66 6.38 -6.96
CA VAL A 114 -6.09 7.41 -6.07
C VAL A 114 -6.60 7.29 -4.64
N LEU A 115 -7.82 6.80 -4.47
CA LEU A 115 -8.46 6.65 -3.17
C LEU A 115 -7.86 5.47 -2.41
N VAL A 116 -7.71 4.33 -3.07
CA VAL A 116 -7.00 3.17 -2.52
C VAL A 116 -5.53 3.53 -2.24
N ALA A 117 -4.87 4.23 -3.17
CA ALA A 117 -3.51 4.72 -2.95
C ALA A 117 -3.40 5.62 -1.71
N ASN A 118 -4.40 6.47 -1.46
CA ASN A 118 -4.45 7.31 -0.28
C ASN A 118 -4.52 6.46 0.99
N TYR A 119 -5.45 5.51 1.05
CA TYR A 119 -5.64 4.65 2.22
C TYR A 119 -4.43 3.77 2.52
N SER A 120 -3.79 3.23 1.49
CA SER A 120 -2.65 2.33 1.68
C SER A 120 -1.32 3.06 1.90
N HIS A 121 -1.15 4.30 1.42
CA HIS A 121 0.18 4.92 1.34
C HIS A 121 0.31 6.33 1.88
N ALA A 122 -0.77 7.10 2.03
CA ALA A 122 -0.64 8.56 2.19
C ALA A 122 0.24 8.96 3.38
N ASP A 123 0.04 8.34 4.55
CA ASP A 123 0.76 8.70 5.77
C ASP A 123 2.26 8.37 5.67
N LEU A 124 2.58 7.17 5.17
CA LEU A 124 3.97 6.76 4.95
C LEU A 124 4.64 7.62 3.88
N PHE A 125 3.90 8.00 2.84
CA PHE A 125 4.42 8.85 1.78
C PHE A 125 4.67 10.28 2.28
N ASP A 126 3.77 10.84 3.09
CA ASP A 126 3.94 12.18 3.68
C ASP A 126 5.16 12.22 4.60
N GLU A 127 5.35 11.20 5.44
CA GLU A 127 6.49 11.12 6.34
C GLU A 127 7.82 11.00 5.57
N ARG A 128 7.87 10.18 4.50
CA ARG A 128 9.04 10.10 3.61
C ARG A 128 9.34 11.46 2.98
N MET A 129 8.32 12.11 2.42
CA MET A 129 8.49 13.40 1.75
C MET A 129 8.93 14.49 2.73
N ARG A 130 8.44 14.47 3.98
CA ARG A 130 8.88 15.36 5.05
C ARG A 130 10.37 15.17 5.34
N ILE A 131 10.82 13.93 5.56
CA ILE A 131 12.23 13.62 5.84
C ILE A 131 13.11 14.07 4.66
N VAL A 132 12.76 13.67 3.44
CA VAL A 132 13.54 14.01 2.24
C VAL A 132 13.68 15.53 2.07
N LYS A 133 12.58 16.29 2.20
CA LYS A 133 12.61 17.75 2.06
C LYS A 133 13.41 18.43 3.18
N SER A 134 13.40 17.87 4.38
CA SER A 134 14.14 18.42 5.51
C SER A 134 15.65 18.13 5.47
N ASN A 135 16.10 17.23 4.58
CA ASN A 135 17.49 16.80 4.52
C ASN A 135 18.08 17.00 3.11
N PRO A 136 18.83 18.10 2.86
CA PRO A 136 19.34 18.44 1.53
C PRO A 136 20.22 17.36 0.88
N LYS A 137 21.02 16.63 1.69
CA LYS A 137 21.89 15.55 1.16
C LYS A 137 21.07 14.37 0.66
N ILE A 138 20.02 13.98 1.39
CA ILE A 138 19.09 12.93 0.96
C ILE A 138 18.33 13.37 -0.28
N LEU A 139 17.81 14.60 -0.31
CA LEU A 139 17.13 15.16 -1.47
C LEU A 139 18.02 15.15 -2.72
N GLN A 140 19.27 15.59 -2.60
CA GLN A 140 20.22 15.61 -3.71
C GLN A 140 20.50 14.21 -4.24
N ALA A 141 20.77 13.24 -3.37
CA ALA A 141 21.00 11.87 -3.79
C ALA A 141 19.75 11.24 -4.43
N TYR A 142 18.57 11.53 -3.87
CA TYR A 142 17.32 11.03 -4.41
C TYR A 142 17.01 11.61 -5.80
N ASP A 143 17.19 12.91 -5.99
CA ASP A 143 17.02 13.56 -7.31
C ASP A 143 18.03 13.03 -8.33
N GLN A 144 19.28 12.76 -7.92
CA GLN A 144 20.27 12.12 -8.79
C GLN A 144 19.85 10.74 -9.26
N GLU A 145 19.34 9.88 -8.38
CA GLU A 145 18.87 8.55 -8.75
C GLU A 145 17.56 8.60 -9.57
N LEU A 146 16.66 9.55 -9.30
CA LEU A 146 15.46 9.78 -10.12
C LEU A 146 15.81 10.17 -11.56
N ARG A 147 16.84 11.00 -11.77
CA ARG A 147 17.29 11.37 -13.12
C ARG A 147 17.80 10.18 -13.92
N GLN A 148 18.36 9.16 -13.27
CA GLN A 148 18.79 7.91 -13.95
C GLN A 148 17.62 7.15 -14.58
N VAL A 149 16.40 7.41 -14.12
CA VAL A 149 15.17 6.79 -14.61
C VAL A 149 14.24 7.81 -15.30
N ASN A 150 14.80 8.93 -15.79
CA ASN A 150 14.07 10.01 -16.47
C ASN A 150 12.97 10.66 -15.61
N LEU A 151 13.11 10.66 -14.29
CA LEU A 151 12.20 11.33 -13.35
C LEU A 151 12.91 12.48 -12.62
N ASP A 152 12.12 13.29 -11.93
CA ASP A 152 12.58 14.40 -11.09
C ASP A 152 11.79 14.44 -9.78
N PHE A 153 12.35 15.08 -8.76
CA PHE A 153 11.68 15.19 -7.46
C PHE A 153 10.34 15.95 -7.52
N LYS A 154 10.16 16.84 -8.51
CA LYS A 154 8.92 17.59 -8.72
C LYS A 154 7.77 16.64 -9.10
N THR A 155 8.05 15.66 -9.96
CA THR A 155 7.11 14.63 -10.39
C THR A 155 6.67 13.78 -9.19
N ILE A 156 7.61 13.38 -8.34
CA ILE A 156 7.30 12.65 -7.09
C ILE A 156 6.49 13.52 -6.12
N SER A 157 6.81 14.82 -6.02
CA SER A 157 6.05 15.75 -5.19
C SER A 157 4.61 15.93 -5.67
N TYR A 158 4.36 15.90 -6.98
CA TYR A 158 3.00 15.91 -7.53
C TYR A 158 2.27 14.59 -7.32
N LEU A 159 2.97 13.45 -7.44
CA LEU A 159 2.39 12.14 -7.09
C LEU A 159 1.92 12.14 -5.63
N HIS A 160 2.79 12.55 -4.71
CA HIS A 160 2.47 12.68 -3.29
C HIS A 160 1.27 13.61 -3.06
N LYS A 161 1.24 14.78 -3.70
CA LYS A 161 0.10 15.71 -3.60
C LYS A 161 -1.20 15.06 -4.10
N ALA A 162 -1.16 14.36 -5.23
CA ALA A 162 -2.32 13.70 -5.80
C ALA A 162 -2.90 12.65 -4.85
N VAL A 163 -2.04 11.79 -4.30
CA VAL A 163 -2.40 10.77 -3.32
C VAL A 163 -2.96 11.41 -2.06
N LYS A 164 -2.26 12.39 -1.46
CA LYS A 164 -2.69 13.05 -0.22
C LYS A 164 -4.04 13.75 -0.35
N THR A 165 -4.31 14.37 -1.50
CA THR A 165 -5.55 15.12 -1.76
C THR A 165 -6.63 14.29 -2.46
N LYS A 166 -6.40 12.99 -2.69
CA LYS A 166 -7.31 12.10 -3.43
C LYS A 166 -7.70 12.67 -4.81
N ASN A 167 -6.78 13.40 -5.45
CA ASN A 167 -7.03 14.07 -6.73
C ASN A 167 -6.75 13.11 -7.90
N GLN A 168 -7.81 12.47 -8.41
CA GLN A 168 -7.72 11.47 -9.47
C GLN A 168 -7.09 12.04 -10.76
N LYS A 169 -7.52 13.23 -11.20
CA LYS A 169 -7.00 13.83 -12.43
C LYS A 169 -5.49 14.08 -12.36
N LEU A 170 -5.00 14.62 -11.24
CA LEU A 170 -3.57 14.84 -11.03
C LEU A 170 -2.82 13.51 -10.92
N TYR A 171 -3.41 12.51 -10.26
CA TYR A 171 -2.83 11.18 -10.13
C TYR A 171 -2.61 10.53 -11.50
N ASP A 172 -3.63 10.55 -12.37
CA ASP A 172 -3.58 10.00 -13.72
C ASP A 172 -2.54 10.71 -14.60
N GLU A 173 -2.48 12.05 -14.51
CA GLU A 173 -1.49 12.85 -15.23
C GLU A 173 -0.06 12.47 -14.83
N VAL A 174 0.20 12.41 -13.53
CA VAL A 174 1.53 12.07 -13.00
C VAL A 174 1.88 10.61 -13.28
N ASN A 175 0.95 9.67 -13.14
CA ASN A 175 1.15 8.27 -13.50
C ASN A 175 1.50 8.11 -14.97
N ARG A 176 0.78 8.78 -15.87
CA ARG A 176 1.08 8.75 -17.31
C ARG A 176 2.46 9.34 -17.61
N LYS A 177 2.84 10.43 -16.93
CA LYS A 177 4.17 11.02 -17.06
C LYS A 177 5.25 10.05 -16.61
N ILE A 178 5.08 9.40 -15.45
CA ILE A 178 6.02 8.39 -14.94
C ILE A 178 6.13 7.23 -15.92
N GLN A 179 5.01 6.67 -16.36
CA GLN A 179 4.97 5.57 -17.33
C GLN A 179 5.69 5.93 -18.63
N THR A 180 5.41 7.10 -19.19
CA THR A 180 6.05 7.57 -20.43
C THR A 180 7.56 7.69 -20.27
N ASN A 181 8.04 8.18 -19.14
CA ASN A 181 9.48 8.36 -18.89
C ASN A 181 10.20 7.04 -18.57
N PHE A 182 9.55 6.15 -17.81
CA PHE A 182 10.08 4.81 -17.53
C PHE A 182 10.13 3.95 -18.79
N ASN A 183 9.12 4.04 -19.66
CA ASN A 183 9.09 3.33 -20.94
C ASN A 183 10.17 3.78 -21.94
N LYS A 184 10.89 4.86 -21.69
CA LYS A 184 12.04 5.27 -22.52
C LYS A 184 13.34 4.55 -22.11
N LEU A 185 13.34 3.78 -21.02
CA LEU A 185 14.54 3.18 -20.48
C LEU A 185 14.95 1.90 -21.25
N PRO A 186 16.22 1.77 -21.69
CA PRO A 186 16.68 0.68 -22.56
C PRO A 186 16.42 -0.75 -22.07
N ARG A 187 16.32 -0.98 -20.74
CA ARG A 187 16.15 -2.32 -20.14
C ARG A 187 14.74 -2.59 -19.61
N ALA A 188 13.88 -1.59 -19.64
CA ALA A 188 12.52 -1.65 -19.10
C ALA A 188 11.49 -2.20 -20.12
N ILE A 189 11.84 -2.17 -21.42
CA ILE A 189 10.90 -2.39 -22.52
C ILE A 189 10.90 -3.85 -22.95
N THR A 190 9.73 -4.49 -22.98
CA THR A 190 9.44 -5.70 -23.78
C THR A 190 8.56 -5.38 -24.98
N THR A 191 7.76 -4.31 -24.89
CA THR A 191 6.81 -3.83 -25.91
C THR A 191 6.66 -2.31 -25.81
N ARG A 192 6.45 -1.62 -26.92
CA ARG A 192 6.21 -0.16 -26.92
C ARG A 192 4.90 0.14 -26.18
N ASN A 193 4.91 1.16 -25.31
CA ASN A 193 3.74 1.63 -24.55
C ASN A 193 3.11 0.57 -23.61
N ALA A 194 3.91 -0.33 -23.05
CA ALA A 194 3.43 -1.25 -22.02
C ALA A 194 2.88 -0.50 -20.79
N ASP A 195 1.88 -1.09 -20.14
CA ASP A 195 1.37 -0.63 -18.85
C ASP A 195 2.50 -0.60 -17.81
N LEU A 196 2.48 0.41 -16.93
CA LEU A 196 3.54 0.61 -15.95
C LEU A 196 3.74 -0.59 -15.02
N ARG A 197 2.68 -1.35 -14.69
CA ARG A 197 2.78 -2.59 -13.90
C ARG A 197 3.68 -3.62 -14.59
N PHE A 198 3.51 -3.82 -15.89
CA PHE A 198 4.34 -4.76 -16.67
C PHE A 198 5.79 -4.29 -16.79
N VAL A 199 5.99 -2.99 -16.97
CA VAL A 199 7.32 -2.37 -17.05
C VAL A 199 8.07 -2.57 -15.75
N VAL A 200 7.43 -2.30 -14.61
CA VAL A 200 8.02 -2.52 -13.27
C VAL A 200 8.33 -4.00 -13.05
N ALA A 201 7.41 -4.90 -13.38
CA ALA A 201 7.65 -6.35 -13.26
C ALA A 201 8.85 -6.81 -14.12
N GLY A 202 8.99 -6.27 -15.33
CA GLY A 202 10.14 -6.53 -16.21
C GLY A 202 11.46 -6.04 -15.62
N CYS A 203 11.47 -4.83 -15.05
CA CYS A 203 12.63 -4.28 -14.35
C CYS A 203 13.03 -5.12 -13.13
N LEU A 204 12.06 -5.59 -12.34
CA LEU A 204 12.32 -6.45 -11.18
C LEU A 204 12.96 -7.78 -11.59
N ARG A 205 12.40 -8.45 -12.61
CA ARG A 205 12.93 -9.73 -13.12
C ARG A 205 14.37 -9.62 -13.63
N ARG A 206 14.73 -8.48 -14.23
CA ARG A 206 16.05 -8.23 -14.83
C ARG A 206 17.04 -7.57 -13.89
N ASP A 207 16.63 -7.30 -12.66
CA ASP A 207 17.36 -6.48 -11.71
C ASP A 207 17.84 -5.15 -12.33
N ALA A 208 16.92 -4.44 -12.98
CA ALA A 208 17.19 -3.17 -13.64
C ALA A 208 16.57 -2.02 -12.85
N TYR A 209 17.36 -0.95 -12.63
CA TYR A 209 16.95 0.32 -12.00
C TYR A 209 16.54 0.25 -10.52
N PHE A 210 16.02 -0.89 -10.05
CA PHE A 210 15.67 -1.18 -8.65
C PHE A 210 16.76 -2.00 -7.93
N THR A 211 18.01 -1.83 -8.34
CA THR A 211 19.20 -2.47 -7.75
C THR A 211 19.70 -1.69 -6.54
N ASP A 212 20.57 -2.32 -5.74
CA ASP A 212 21.28 -1.66 -4.62
C ASP A 212 20.36 -0.95 -3.62
N THR A 213 19.12 -1.42 -3.50
CA THR A 213 18.19 -0.97 -2.47
C THR A 213 18.64 -1.49 -1.10
N HIS A 214 18.15 -0.86 -0.03
CA HIS A 214 18.48 -1.27 1.33
C HIS A 214 18.10 -2.75 1.57
N PRO A 215 18.77 -3.53 2.46
CA PRO A 215 18.39 -4.92 2.75
C PRO A 215 16.96 -5.11 3.24
N PHE A 216 16.34 -4.07 3.81
CA PHE A 216 14.92 -4.09 4.16
C PHE A 216 13.99 -3.85 2.95
N PHE A 217 14.56 -3.61 1.76
CA PHE A 217 13.90 -3.51 0.45
C PHE A 217 13.87 -4.87 -0.28
N ASP A 218 12.95 -5.76 0.10
CA ASP A 218 12.55 -7.00 -0.56
C ASP A 218 11.76 -6.72 -1.85
N LYS A 219 12.50 -6.66 -2.95
CA LYS A 219 11.95 -6.56 -4.30
C LYS A 219 11.26 -7.85 -4.80
N ILE A 220 11.50 -9.00 -4.16
CA ILE A 220 11.01 -10.32 -4.61
C ILE A 220 9.59 -10.53 -4.13
N ARG A 221 9.27 -10.12 -2.90
CA ARG A 221 7.94 -10.27 -2.28
C ARG A 221 7.03 -9.05 -2.49
N ALA A 222 7.49 -8.03 -3.21
CA ALA A 222 6.71 -6.83 -3.45
C ALA A 222 5.52 -7.12 -4.37
N ASP A 223 4.30 -7.08 -3.81
CA ASP A 223 3.09 -6.93 -4.61
C ASP A 223 2.96 -5.46 -5.03
N VAL A 224 3.08 -5.20 -6.34
CA VAL A 224 3.14 -3.84 -6.88
C VAL A 224 1.78 -3.46 -7.45
N ARG A 225 0.90 -2.95 -6.60
CA ARG A 225 -0.44 -2.50 -7.03
C ARG A 225 -0.50 -1.02 -7.39
N HIS A 226 0.40 -0.21 -6.84
CA HIS A 226 0.59 1.20 -7.24
C HIS A 226 2.01 1.45 -7.81
N PRO A 227 2.27 1.10 -9.08
CA PRO A 227 3.63 1.11 -9.67
C PRO A 227 4.39 2.42 -9.54
N SER A 228 3.73 3.57 -9.71
CA SER A 228 4.38 4.88 -9.57
C SER A 228 4.86 5.18 -8.16
N ILE A 229 4.10 4.75 -7.15
CA ILE A 229 4.47 4.90 -5.74
C ILE A 229 5.63 3.96 -5.43
N TYR A 230 5.55 2.71 -5.91
CA TYR A 230 6.64 1.74 -5.77
C TYR A 230 7.96 2.26 -6.34
N ILE A 231 7.94 2.79 -7.58
CA ILE A 231 9.13 3.40 -8.22
C ILE A 231 9.73 4.49 -7.32
N SER A 232 8.90 5.40 -6.80
CA SER A 232 9.35 6.46 -5.90
C SER A 232 10.09 5.89 -4.67
N ILE A 233 9.52 4.86 -4.05
CA ILE A 233 10.07 4.27 -2.82
C ILE A 233 11.37 3.51 -3.11
N ALA A 234 11.40 2.73 -4.20
CA ALA A 234 12.56 1.95 -4.60
C ALA A 234 13.78 2.83 -4.87
N ILE A 235 13.57 3.91 -5.64
CA ILE A 235 14.65 4.85 -5.97
C ILE A 235 15.13 5.61 -4.74
N LEU A 236 14.24 5.96 -3.80
CA LEU A 236 14.63 6.55 -2.52
C LEU A 236 15.48 5.58 -1.69
N SER A 237 15.08 4.30 -1.62
CA SER A 237 15.82 3.27 -0.89
C SER A 237 17.25 3.12 -1.44
N LYS A 238 17.39 3.08 -2.78
CA LYS A 238 18.70 3.05 -3.44
C LYS A 238 19.55 4.28 -3.13
N ALA A 239 18.96 5.47 -3.16
CA ALA A 239 19.64 6.72 -2.82
C ALA A 239 20.17 6.72 -1.38
N CYS A 240 19.36 6.25 -0.42
CA CYS A 240 19.74 6.09 0.98
C CYS A 240 20.91 5.10 1.13
N MET A 241 20.83 3.93 0.50
CA MET A 241 21.89 2.92 0.54
C MET A 241 23.23 3.45 -0.01
N LYS A 242 23.17 4.27 -1.06
CA LYS A 242 24.37 4.92 -1.64
C LYS A 242 25.02 5.89 -0.65
N ILE A 243 24.22 6.70 0.05
CA ILE A 243 24.73 7.61 1.09
C ILE A 243 25.38 6.82 2.23
N GLU A 244 24.75 5.75 2.72
CA GLU A 244 25.32 4.93 3.80
C GLU A 244 26.67 4.32 3.43
N ARG A 245 26.81 3.82 2.20
CA ARG A 245 28.08 3.29 1.69
C ARG A 245 29.18 4.36 1.62
N GLN A 246 28.82 5.63 1.42
CA GLN A 246 29.78 6.73 1.42
C GLN A 246 30.21 7.14 2.83
N ILE A 247 29.33 6.99 3.83
CA ILE A 247 29.64 7.32 5.24
C ILE A 247 30.51 6.24 5.89
N LYS A 248 30.35 4.98 5.49
CA LYS A 248 31.08 3.82 6.04
C LYS A 248 32.48 3.62 5.45
N LYS A 249 32.84 4.40 4.42
CA LYS A 249 34.18 4.41 3.80
C LYS A 249 35.00 5.54 4.37
#